data_AF-A0A3B8IS62-F1
#
_entry.id   AF-A0A3B8IS62-F1
#
_cell.length_a   1.000
_cell.length_b   1.000
_cell.length_c   1.000
_cell.angle_alpha   90.00
_cell.angle_beta   90.00
_cell.angle_gamma   90.00
#
_symmetry.space_group_name_H-M   'P 1'
#
loop_
_entity.id
_entity.type
_entity.pdbx_description
1 polymer ?
#
loop_
_entity_poly.entity_id
_entity_poly.type
_entity_poly.pdbx_seq_one_letter_code
_entity_poly.pdbx_strand_id
1 'polypeptide(L)'
;MHDSQKNQKLLWGIVLSGVAVRVVLLWLLRPEFVGWFNHTYYYYVQTGGLLKQGVLPFPDMPLLFYLYALTAKGMAFLGADTSAAIVGSSRFWMCLFPSLIPIPVFAVLQSLDPWNPLRRRKWMLVAASRLLPLT
;
A
#
# COMPACT_ATOMS: atom_id res chain seq x y z
N MET A 1 -14.09 26.04 10.02
CA MET A 1 -13.06 25.80 8.98
C MET A 1 -11.69 25.41 9.54
N HIS A 2 -11.19 26.04 10.62
CA HIS A 2 -9.84 25.78 11.15
C HIS A 2 -9.60 24.33 11.60
N ASP A 3 -10.59 23.70 12.26
CA ASP A 3 -10.46 22.30 12.74
C ASP A 3 -10.44 21.25 11.63
N SER A 4 -11.12 21.53 10.50
CA SER A 4 -11.13 20.63 9.34
C SER A 4 -9.74 20.53 8.71
N GLN A 5 -9.07 21.67 8.53
CA GLN A 5 -7.68 21.70 8.02
C GLN A 5 -6.70 21.02 8.97
N LYS A 6 -6.87 21.19 10.29
CA LYS A 6 -6.02 20.53 11.29
C LYS A 6 -6.17 19.01 11.23
N ASN A 7 -7.41 18.51 11.13
CA ASN A 7 -7.69 17.09 11.01
C ASN A 7 -7.11 16.50 9.71
N GLN A 8 -7.24 17.21 8.59
CA GLN A 8 -6.64 16.79 7.32
C GLN A 8 -5.11 16.71 7.40
N LYS A 9 -4.44 17.73 7.96
CA LYS A 9 -2.99 17.72 8.16
C LYS A 9 -2.54 16.54 9.02
N LEU A 10 -3.26 16.23 10.09
CA LEU A 10 -2.94 15.11 10.97
C LEU A 10 -3.13 13.76 10.26
N LEU A 11 -4.23 13.58 9.53
CA LEU A 11 -4.48 12.38 8.74
C LEU A 11 -3.37 12.16 7.71
N TRP A 12 -3.02 13.18 6.94
CA TRP A 12 -1.92 13.09 5.97
C TRP A 12 -0.58 12.81 6.64
N GLY A 13 -0.32 13.38 7.83
CA GLY A 13 0.86 13.03 8.62
C GLY A 13 0.92 11.54 9.00
N ILE A 14 -0.23 10.94 9.37
CA ILE A 14 -0.33 9.50 9.67
C ILE A 14 -0.07 8.67 8.41
N VAL A 15 -0.68 9.03 7.27
CA VAL A 15 -0.50 8.34 5.99
C VAL A 15 0.96 8.42 5.52
N LEU A 16 1.54 9.62 5.47
CA LEU A 16 2.92 9.85 5.01
C LEU A 16 3.94 9.15 5.91
N SER A 17 3.77 9.19 7.22
CA SER A 17 4.64 8.44 8.13
C SER A 17 4.49 6.92 7.95
N GLY A 18 3.29 6.42 7.64
CA GLY A 18 3.07 5.02 7.28
C GLY A 18 3.82 4.61 6.01
N VAL A 19 3.79 5.44 4.97
CA VAL A 19 4.55 5.21 3.72
C VAL A 19 6.04 5.23 4.01
N ALA A 20 6.54 6.25 4.72
CA ALA A 20 7.96 6.41 5.01
C ALA A 20 8.53 5.21 5.79
N VAL A 21 7.83 4.76 6.84
CA VAL A 21 8.23 3.57 7.61
C VAL A 21 8.30 2.34 6.71
N ARG A 22 7.31 2.12 5.84
CA ARG A 22 7.29 0.96 4.95
C ARG A 22 8.35 1.01 3.86
N VAL A 23 8.65 2.19 3.33
CA VAL A 23 9.76 2.37 2.39
C VAL A 23 11.07 1.94 3.05
N VAL A 24 11.35 2.43 4.26
CA VAL A 24 12.54 2.02 5.02
C VAL A 24 12.55 0.51 5.27
N LEU A 25 11.45 -0.06 5.78
CA LEU A 25 11.38 -1.49 6.11
C LEU A 25 11.51 -2.41 4.88
N LEU A 26 10.84 -2.09 3.77
CA LEU A 26 10.72 -2.97 2.60
C LEU A 26 11.80 -2.75 1.53
N TRP A 27 12.41 -1.56 1.49
CA TRP A 27 13.43 -1.23 0.49
C TRP A 27 14.84 -1.17 1.07
N LEU A 28 15.00 -0.70 2.32
CA LEU A 28 16.32 -0.52 2.92
C LEU A 28 16.70 -1.66 3.87
N LEU A 29 15.76 -2.13 4.70
CA LEU A 29 16.04 -3.14 5.75
C LEU A 29 15.69 -4.57 5.35
N ARG A 30 15.09 -4.79 4.17
CA ARG A 30 14.73 -6.10 3.62
C ARG A 30 15.28 -6.25 2.19
N PRO A 31 16.55 -6.62 2.02
CA PRO A 31 17.13 -6.81 0.69
C PRO A 31 16.45 -7.95 -0.07
N GLU A 32 16.08 -9.02 0.63
CA GLU A 32 15.32 -10.15 0.09
C GLU A 32 13.86 -9.76 -0.16
N PHE A 33 13.31 -10.10 -1.33
CA PHE A 33 11.90 -9.84 -1.62
C PHE A 33 11.04 -10.78 -0.77
N VAL A 34 10.16 -10.21 0.05
CA VAL A 34 9.13 -10.97 0.79
C VAL A 34 7.78 -10.31 0.49
N GLY A 35 6.91 -11.01 -0.25
CA GLY A 35 5.55 -10.53 -0.54
C GLY A 35 4.66 -10.51 0.71
N TRP A 36 3.45 -9.91 0.62
CA TRP A 36 2.54 -9.73 1.76
C TRP A 36 2.24 -11.00 2.57
N PHE A 37 2.18 -12.18 1.93
CA PHE A 37 1.68 -13.40 2.57
C PHE A 37 2.69 -14.56 2.57
N ASN A 38 3.99 -14.28 2.66
CA ASN A 38 5.02 -15.32 2.46
C ASN A 38 4.94 -15.98 1.06
N HIS A 39 4.27 -15.30 0.13
CA HIS A 39 3.93 -15.75 -1.22
C HIS A 39 4.75 -15.02 -2.29
N THR A 40 5.95 -14.58 -1.95
CA THR A 40 6.88 -13.85 -2.82
C THR A 40 6.92 -14.38 -4.25
N TYR A 41 7.11 -15.69 -4.40
CA TYR A 41 7.18 -16.35 -5.70
C TYR A 41 5.86 -16.30 -6.46
N TYR A 42 4.73 -16.41 -5.75
CA TYR A 42 3.40 -16.34 -6.36
C TYR A 42 3.13 -14.95 -6.95
N TYR A 43 3.46 -13.87 -6.24
CA TYR A 43 3.33 -12.51 -6.78
C TYR A 43 4.22 -12.29 -8.01
N TYR A 44 5.44 -12.83 -7.97
CA TYR A 44 6.38 -12.77 -9.09
C TYR A 44 5.86 -13.54 -10.31
N VAL A 45 5.37 -14.76 -10.11
CA VAL A 45 4.81 -15.61 -11.17
C VAL A 45 3.56 -14.99 -11.78
N GLN A 46 2.63 -14.49 -10.96
CA GLN A 46 1.38 -13.88 -11.43
C GLN A 46 1.65 -12.64 -12.29
N THR A 47 2.48 -11.72 -11.78
CA THR A 47 2.83 -10.49 -12.49
C THR A 47 3.67 -10.81 -13.74
N GLY A 48 4.61 -11.73 -13.64
CA GLY A 48 5.45 -12.16 -14.76
C GLY A 48 4.66 -12.87 -15.86
N GLY A 49 3.65 -13.68 -15.51
CA GLY A 49 2.74 -14.31 -16.46
C GLY A 49 1.96 -13.28 -17.26
N LEU A 50 1.40 -12.26 -16.59
CA LEU A 50 0.74 -11.15 -17.26
C LEU A 50 1.67 -10.40 -18.20
N LEU A 51 2.90 -10.10 -17.78
CA LEU A 51 3.84 -9.33 -18.60
C LEU A 51 4.38 -10.12 -19.80
N LYS A 52 4.61 -11.43 -19.66
CA LYS A 52 5.23 -12.27 -20.68
C LYS A 52 4.22 -12.92 -21.63
N GLN A 53 3.08 -13.36 -21.09
CA GLN A 53 2.12 -14.20 -21.79
C GLN A 53 0.75 -13.51 -21.93
N GLY A 54 0.52 -12.38 -21.26
CA GLY A 54 -0.77 -11.67 -21.27
C GLY A 54 -1.87 -12.40 -20.48
N VAL A 55 -1.51 -13.45 -19.73
CA VAL A 55 -2.46 -14.30 -19.00
C VAL A 55 -2.06 -14.34 -17.53
N LEU A 56 -3.04 -14.35 -16.65
CA LEU A 56 -2.84 -14.56 -15.22
C LEU A 56 -2.72 -16.08 -14.96
N PRO A 57 -1.56 -16.60 -14.51
CA PRO A 57 -1.35 -18.03 -14.24
C PRO A 57 -2.42 -18.65 -13.34
N PHE A 58 -2.84 -17.93 -12.30
CA PHE A 58 -3.97 -18.29 -11.44
C PHE A 58 -5.02 -17.18 -11.52
N PRO A 59 -6.28 -17.47 -11.85
CA PRO A 59 -7.31 -16.45 -12.11
C PRO A 59 -7.89 -15.81 -10.83
N ASP A 60 -7.06 -15.54 -9.82
CA ASP A 60 -7.46 -14.94 -8.55
C ASP A 60 -6.89 -13.53 -8.35
N MET A 61 -7.64 -12.70 -7.61
CA MET A 61 -7.30 -11.29 -7.34
C MET A 61 -6.85 -10.50 -8.60
N PRO A 62 -7.57 -10.55 -9.74
CA PRO A 62 -7.08 -10.03 -11.02
C PRO A 62 -6.74 -8.55 -10.99
N LEU A 63 -7.56 -7.73 -10.30
CA LEU A 63 -7.31 -6.29 -10.14
C LEU A 63 -5.94 -6.00 -9.49
N LEU A 64 -5.57 -6.79 -8.47
CA LEU A 64 -4.30 -6.63 -7.78
C LEU A 64 -3.13 -6.85 -8.74
N PHE A 65 -3.16 -7.95 -9.49
CA PHE A 65 -2.07 -8.29 -10.40
C PHE A 65 -2.02 -7.42 -11.65
N TYR A 66 -3.15 -6.90 -12.13
CA TYR A 66 -3.13 -5.88 -13.19
C TYR A 66 -2.47 -4.59 -12.74
N LEU A 67 -2.70 -4.13 -11.50
CA LEU A 67 -2.01 -2.97 -10.96
C LEU A 67 -0.50 -3.22 -10.81
N TYR A 68 -0.11 -4.42 -10.40
CA TYR A 68 1.30 -4.80 -10.26
C TYR A 68 1.99 -4.87 -11.63
N ALA A 69 1.31 -5.44 -12.63
CA ALA A 69 1.81 -5.50 -14.00
C ALA A 69 1.90 -4.10 -14.63
N LEU A 70 0.90 -3.24 -14.43
CA LEU A 70 0.91 -1.86 -14.95
C LEU A 70 2.10 -1.07 -14.39
N THR A 71 2.29 -1.12 -13.07
CA THR A 71 3.40 -0.42 -12.41
C THR A 71 4.76 -1.03 -12.75
N ALA A 72 4.87 -2.36 -12.83
CA ALA A 72 6.09 -3.02 -13.30
C ALA A 72 6.43 -2.61 -14.74
N LYS A 73 5.44 -2.57 -15.64
CA LYS A 73 5.62 -2.11 -17.02
C LYS A 73 6.10 -0.65 -17.07
N GLY A 74 5.56 0.22 -16.21
CA GLY A 74 6.03 1.59 -16.05
C GLY A 74 7.48 1.66 -15.57
N MET A 75 7.87 0.86 -14.57
CA MET A 75 9.26 0.80 -14.09
C MET A 75 10.22 0.26 -15.15
N ALA A 76 9.82 -0.76 -15.90
CA ALA A 76 10.61 -1.32 -16.99
C ALA A 76 10.78 -0.30 -18.13
N PHE A 77 9.74 0.47 -18.44
CA PHE A 77 9.81 1.58 -19.39
C PHE A 77 10.82 2.66 -18.97
N LEU A 78 10.99 2.88 -17.66
CA LEU A 78 11.99 3.79 -17.09
C LEU A 78 13.41 3.17 -16.99
N GLY A 79 13.61 1.95 -17.49
CA GLY A 79 14.93 1.30 -17.59
C GLY A 79 15.25 0.28 -16.50
N ALA A 80 14.30 -0.08 -15.64
CA ALA A 80 14.50 -1.19 -14.70
C ALA A 80 14.51 -2.55 -15.43
N ASP A 81 15.37 -3.46 -15.00
CA ASP A 81 15.28 -4.86 -15.44
C ASP A 81 13.88 -5.43 -15.13
N THR A 82 13.38 -6.33 -15.98
CA THR A 82 12.03 -6.88 -15.83
C THR A 82 11.83 -7.55 -14.47
N SER A 83 12.83 -8.29 -13.98
CA SER A 83 12.77 -8.98 -12.69
C SER A 83 12.74 -7.97 -11.55
N ALA A 84 13.59 -6.94 -11.63
CA ALA A 84 13.63 -5.84 -10.67
C ALA A 84 12.33 -5.02 -10.67
N ALA A 85 11.72 -4.82 -11.84
CA ALA A 85 10.48 -4.09 -12.02
C ALA A 85 9.28 -4.82 -11.38
N ILE A 86 9.21 -6.15 -11.49
CA ILE A 86 8.16 -6.97 -10.85
C ILE A 86 8.28 -6.92 -9.31
N VAL A 87 9.51 -7.02 -8.80
CA VAL A 87 9.76 -6.91 -7.36
C VAL A 87 9.47 -5.50 -6.86
N GLY A 88 9.92 -4.49 -7.61
CA GLY A 88 9.71 -3.08 -7.31
C GLY A 88 8.24 -2.68 -7.31
N SER A 89 7.45 -3.17 -8.27
CA SER A 89 6.01 -2.92 -8.32
C SER A 89 5.29 -3.50 -7.10
N SER A 90 5.65 -4.72 -6.71
CA SER A 90 5.13 -5.36 -5.52
C SER A 90 5.46 -4.52 -4.29
N ARG A 91 6.74 -4.20 -4.05
CA ARG A 91 7.17 -3.35 -2.93
C ARG A 91 6.46 -1.99 -2.91
N PHE A 92 6.26 -1.36 -4.06
CA PHE A 92 5.56 -0.09 -4.18
C PHE A 92 4.13 -0.17 -3.63
N TRP A 93 3.35 -1.15 -4.09
CA TRP A 93 1.97 -1.34 -3.63
C TRP A 93 1.90 -1.79 -2.18
N MET A 94 2.86 -2.59 -1.72
CA MET A 94 2.99 -3.00 -0.33
C MET A 94 3.28 -1.80 0.61
N CYS A 95 3.97 -0.76 0.12
CA CYS A 95 4.13 0.49 0.86
C CYS A 95 2.86 1.33 0.84
N LEU A 96 2.20 1.43 -0.31
CA LEU A 96 1.13 2.37 -0.55
C LEU A 96 -0.20 1.94 0.11
N PHE A 97 -0.75 0.78 -0.25
CA PHE A 97 -2.10 0.38 0.17
C PHE A 97 -2.32 0.36 1.69
N PRO A 98 -1.43 -0.23 2.51
CA PRO A 98 -1.61 -0.27 3.95
C PRO A 98 -1.56 1.12 4.58
N SER A 99 -0.75 2.01 3.99
CA SER A 99 -0.59 3.37 4.45
C SER A 99 -1.81 4.24 4.14
N LEU A 100 -2.68 3.80 3.22
CA LEU A 100 -3.94 4.46 2.89
C LEU A 100 -5.10 3.99 3.77
N ILE A 101 -5.00 2.87 4.51
CA ILE A 101 -6.05 2.35 5.41
C ILE A 101 -6.54 3.38 6.45
N PRO A 102 -5.70 4.27 7.00
CA PRO A 102 -6.18 5.33 7.89
C PRO A 102 -7.26 6.23 7.29
N ILE A 103 -7.32 6.38 5.96
CA ILE A 103 -8.29 7.24 5.28
C ILE A 103 -9.73 6.72 5.45
N PRO A 104 -10.08 5.48 5.03
CA PRO A 104 -11.42 4.95 5.25
C PRO A 104 -11.75 4.82 6.74
N VAL A 105 -10.78 4.51 7.61
CA VAL A 105 -11.01 4.45 9.06
C VAL A 105 -11.38 5.83 9.62
N PHE A 106 -10.67 6.88 9.21
CA PHE A 106 -11.00 8.25 9.56
C PHE A 106 -12.40 8.65 9.06
N ALA A 107 -12.72 8.33 7.81
CA ALA A 107 -14.02 8.63 7.21
C ALA A 107 -15.18 7.96 7.98
N VAL A 108 -15.02 6.69 8.37
CA VAL A 108 -16.01 5.97 9.20
C VAL A 108 -16.12 6.59 10.60
N LEU A 109 -15.01 6.93 11.24
CA LEU A 109 -15.07 7.53 12.58
C LEU A 109 -15.69 8.93 12.58
N GLN A 110 -15.55 9.67 11.48
CA GLN A 110 -16.19 10.96 11.27
C GLN A 110 -17.69 10.82 10.97
N SER A 111 -18.10 9.80 10.20
CA SER A 111 -19.53 9.59 9.90
C SER A 111 -20.34 9.18 11.13
N LEU A 112 -19.71 8.50 12.10
CA LEU A 112 -20.35 8.14 13.38
C LEU A 112 -20.57 9.33 14.32
N ASP A 113 -19.89 10.45 14.12
CA ASP A 113 -19.97 11.62 15.01
C ASP A 113 -19.67 12.92 14.25
N PRO A 114 -20.59 13.35 13.35
CA PRO A 114 -20.30 14.40 12.35
C PRO A 114 -20.06 15.78 12.97
N TRP A 115 -20.63 16.01 14.15
CA TRP A 115 -20.72 17.32 14.79
C TRP A 115 -19.62 17.56 15.82
N ASN A 116 -18.86 16.53 16.18
CA ASN A 116 -17.79 16.64 17.18
C ASN A 116 -16.41 16.40 16.56
N PRO A 117 -15.38 17.15 17.01
CA PRO A 117 -14.00 16.83 16.65
C PRO A 117 -13.62 15.44 17.19
N LEU A 118 -12.87 14.70 16.39
CA LEU A 118 -12.36 13.39 16.76
C LEU A 118 -11.53 13.49 18.06
N ARG A 119 -12.04 12.87 19.12
CA ARG A 119 -11.32 12.76 20.40
C ARG A 119 -10.03 11.97 20.23
N ARG A 120 -9.04 12.21 21.11
CA ARG A 120 -7.72 11.55 21.10
C ARG A 120 -7.77 10.04 20.94
N ARG A 121 -8.75 9.36 21.54
CA ARG A 121 -8.96 7.90 21.42
C ARG A 121 -9.27 7.45 20.00
N LYS A 122 -10.13 8.17 19.28
CA LYS A 122 -10.47 7.87 17.89
C LYS A 122 -9.25 8.09 16.98
N TRP A 123 -8.43 9.11 17.25
CA TRP A 123 -7.15 9.32 16.54
C TRP A 123 -6.13 8.20 16.76
N MET A 124 -6.09 7.60 17.95
CA MET A 124 -5.23 6.42 18.19
C MET A 124 -5.67 5.23 17.32
N LEU A 125 -6.97 5.05 17.10
CA LEU A 125 -7.48 4.00 16.19
C LEU A 125 -7.07 4.28 14.73
N VAL A 126 -7.20 5.52 14.27
CA VAL A 126 -6.73 5.94 12.93
C VAL A 126 -5.24 5.65 12.78
N ALA A 127 -4.42 6.06 13.76
CA ALA A 127 -2.98 5.81 13.74
C ALA A 127 -2.64 4.31 13.81
N ALA A 128 -3.34 3.52 14.62
CA ALA A 128 -3.12 2.08 14.74
C ALA A 128 -3.51 1.32 13.46
N SER A 129 -4.54 1.77 12.75
CA SER A 129 -4.98 1.13 11.51
C SER A 129 -3.91 1.09 10.42
N ARG A 130 -2.94 2.01 10.45
CA ARG A 130 -1.78 2.00 9.55
C ARG A 130 -0.89 0.77 9.74
N LEU A 131 -1.06 -0.01 10.80
CA LEU A 131 -0.32 -1.25 11.06
C LEU A 131 -0.98 -2.48 10.41
N LEU A 132 -2.21 -2.35 9.91
CA LEU A 132 -2.83 -3.37 9.08
C LEU A 132 -2.34 -3.21 7.63
N PRO A 133 -2.22 -4.27 6.82
CA PRO A 133 -1.96 -5.66 7.19
C PRO A 133 -0.45 -5.85 7.37
N LEU A 134 0.01 -6.11 8.59
CA LEU A 134 1.35 -6.64 8.87
C LEU A 134 1.30 -8.17 9.07
N THR A 135 0.27 -8.83 8.55
CA THR A 135 0.09 -10.29 8.51
C THR A 135 0.08 -10.76 7.08
#